data_AF-A0A9N7U664-F1
#
_entry.id   AF-A0A9N7U664-F1
#
_cell.length_a   1.000
_cell.length_b   1.000
_cell.length_c   1.000
_cell.angle_alpha   90.00
_cell.angle_beta   90.00
_cell.angle_gamma   90.00
#
_symmetry.space_group_name_H-M   'P 1'
#
loop_
_entity.id
_entity.type
_entity.pdbx_description
1 polymer ?
#
loop_
_entity_poly.entity_id
_entity_poly.type
_entity_poly.pdbx_seq_one_letter_code
_entity_poly.pdbx_strand_id
1 'polypeptide(L)'
;MGERSSLTAQEQLVKSASAYADLQQHRSEGIHRKSSPASGYVPQPDYQEDEEDEDDLIKPKKLLNPVRASQSHQDLHRELLSSCKRGGVRVETKPELHRVLESRKRDQLIKQRKQEDDARKKVSPLEAELLKRHRKLEEMEKQEQKQQEENLKAPEFVKVKENLRRTSFPSKEEKDV
;
A
#
# COMPACT_ATOMS: atom_id res chain seq x y z
N MET A 1 -25.73 -25.23 39.12
CA MET A 1 -25.51 -25.73 37.75
C MET A 1 -26.35 -24.91 36.79
N GLY A 2 -25.72 -24.09 35.93
CA GLY A 2 -26.40 -23.49 34.77
C GLY A 2 -26.18 -21.99 34.59
N GLU A 3 -24.96 -21.56 34.34
CA GLU A 3 -24.69 -20.21 33.80
C GLU A 3 -25.16 -20.18 32.34
N ARG A 4 -26.08 -19.27 32.00
CA ARG A 4 -26.51 -19.02 30.61
C ARG A 4 -25.73 -17.83 30.07
N SER A 5 -24.69 -18.12 29.29
CA SER A 5 -23.91 -17.14 28.53
C SER A 5 -24.80 -16.41 27.51
N SER A 6 -25.04 -15.12 27.75
CA SER A 6 -25.68 -14.22 26.79
C SER A 6 -24.64 -13.74 25.77
N LEU A 7 -24.51 -14.43 24.64
CA LEU A 7 -23.68 -13.98 23.53
C LEU A 7 -24.41 -12.86 22.76
N THR A 8 -23.75 -11.73 22.61
CA THR A 8 -24.27 -10.54 21.93
C THR A 8 -24.43 -10.81 20.44
N ALA A 9 -25.40 -10.15 19.79
CA ALA A 9 -25.69 -10.31 18.36
C ALA A 9 -24.48 -10.05 17.43
N GLN A 10 -23.48 -9.29 17.90
CA GLN A 10 -22.23 -9.12 17.17
C GLN A 10 -21.40 -10.41 17.08
N GLU A 11 -21.44 -11.27 18.10
CA GLU A 11 -20.64 -12.50 18.12
C GLU A 11 -21.19 -13.60 17.20
N GLN A 12 -22.50 -13.60 16.95
CA GLN A 12 -23.12 -14.54 16.02
C GLN A 12 -22.75 -14.24 14.55
N LEU A 13 -22.48 -12.98 14.22
CA LEU A 13 -22.16 -12.56 12.85
C LEU A 13 -20.71 -12.89 12.44
N VAL A 14 -19.79 -12.99 13.40
CA VAL A 14 -18.38 -13.33 13.11
C VAL A 14 -18.21 -14.84 12.84
N LYS A 15 -19.05 -15.69 13.45
CA LYS A 15 -18.98 -17.14 13.28
C LYS A 15 -19.44 -17.62 11.89
N SER A 16 -20.35 -16.91 11.24
CA SER A 16 -20.78 -17.23 9.87
C SER A 16 -19.79 -16.79 8.77
N ALA A 17 -18.85 -15.89 9.07
CA ALA A 17 -17.86 -15.41 8.09
C ALA A 17 -16.73 -16.42 7.84
N SER A 18 -16.47 -17.34 8.78
CA SER A 18 -15.34 -18.29 8.70
C SER A 18 -15.58 -19.48 7.77
N ALA A 19 -16.83 -19.81 7.43
CA ALA A 19 -17.14 -21.01 6.62
C ALA A 19 -16.74 -20.87 5.13
N TYR A 20 -16.52 -19.65 4.65
CA TYR A 20 -16.15 -19.40 3.25
C TYR A 20 -14.63 -19.44 2.99
N ALA A 21 -13.81 -19.43 4.04
CA ALA A 21 -12.35 -19.45 3.90
C ALA A 21 -11.81 -20.85 3.57
N ASP A 22 -12.41 -21.92 4.13
CA ASP A 22 -11.96 -23.31 3.91
C ASP A 22 -12.20 -23.82 2.48
N LEU A 23 -13.19 -23.28 1.78
CA LEU A 23 -13.48 -23.66 0.40
C LEU A 23 -12.44 -23.13 -0.61
N GLN A 24 -11.61 -22.15 -0.22
CA GLN A 24 -10.59 -21.59 -1.11
C GLN A 24 -9.26 -22.35 -1.10
N GLN A 25 -8.98 -23.18 -0.08
CA GLN A 25 -7.71 -23.92 0.02
C GLN A 25 -7.68 -25.22 -0.79
N HIS A 26 -8.83 -25.77 -1.19
CA HIS A 26 -8.90 -27.00 -1.99
C HIS A 26 -8.94 -26.81 -3.51
N ARG A 27 -8.69 -25.60 -4.03
CA ARG A 27 -8.67 -25.35 -5.48
C ARG A 27 -7.31 -25.50 -6.14
N SER A 28 -6.27 -25.91 -5.41
CA SER A 28 -4.90 -26.03 -5.92
C SER A 28 -4.29 -27.42 -5.89
N GLU A 29 -5.07 -28.48 -5.65
CA GLU A 29 -4.58 -29.87 -5.74
C GLU A 29 -5.41 -30.64 -6.78
N GLY A 30 -4.88 -30.72 -7.99
CA GLY A 30 -5.48 -31.51 -9.06
C GLY A 30 -5.41 -30.82 -10.42
N ILE A 31 -4.24 -30.86 -11.06
CA ILE A 31 -4.00 -31.54 -12.34
C ILE A 31 -2.52 -31.28 -12.66
N HIS A 32 -1.66 -32.07 -12.02
CA HIS A 32 -0.48 -32.56 -12.72
C HIS A 32 -0.97 -33.48 -13.84
N ARG A 33 -1.16 -32.91 -15.04
CA ARG A 33 -0.79 -33.59 -16.28
C ARG A 33 0.25 -32.68 -16.91
N LYS A 34 1.54 -32.78 -16.52
CA LYS A 34 2.45 -33.79 -17.10
C LYS A 34 1.85 -34.33 -18.39
N SER A 35 2.11 -33.63 -19.48
CA SER A 35 1.98 -34.23 -20.81
C SER A 35 2.97 -35.39 -20.87
N SER A 36 2.54 -36.57 -20.44
CA SER A 36 3.22 -37.83 -20.76
C SER A 36 3.30 -37.95 -22.28
N PRO A 37 4.42 -38.43 -22.84
CA PRO A 37 4.71 -38.39 -24.28
C PRO A 37 3.99 -39.47 -25.10
N ALA A 38 2.85 -39.98 -24.62
CA ALA A 38 2.17 -41.13 -25.18
C ALA A 38 0.65 -40.89 -25.25
N SER A 39 0.23 -40.00 -26.15
CA SER A 39 -1.17 -39.90 -26.56
C SER A 39 -1.25 -40.17 -28.05
N GLY A 40 -1.36 -41.46 -28.39
CA GLY A 40 -1.89 -41.95 -29.66
C GLY A 40 -1.06 -41.64 -30.91
N TYR A 41 0.11 -42.28 -31.05
CA TYR A 41 0.61 -42.59 -32.39
C TYR A 41 -0.36 -43.61 -33.00
N VAL A 42 -1.24 -43.16 -33.87
CA VAL A 42 -1.96 -44.04 -34.80
C VAL A 42 -0.94 -44.38 -35.89
N PRO A 43 -0.58 -45.66 -36.11
CA PRO A 43 0.25 -46.02 -37.25
C PRO A 43 -0.46 -45.52 -38.51
N GLN A 44 0.19 -44.64 -39.26
CA GLN A 44 -0.25 -44.33 -40.61
C GLN A 44 -0.27 -45.66 -41.38
N PRO A 45 -1.38 -46.00 -42.07
CA PRO A 45 -1.41 -47.19 -42.88
C PRO A 45 -0.32 -47.08 -43.97
N ASP A 46 0.51 -48.11 -44.07
CA ASP A 46 1.40 -48.37 -45.21
C ASP A 46 0.50 -48.60 -46.43
N TYR A 47 0.05 -47.52 -47.05
CA TYR A 47 -0.34 -47.57 -48.45
C TYR A 47 0.96 -47.41 -49.22
N GLN A 48 1.44 -48.55 -49.71
CA GLN A 48 2.37 -48.58 -50.82
C GLN A 48 1.87 -47.57 -51.85
N GLU A 49 2.73 -46.61 -52.14
CA GLU A 49 2.59 -45.61 -53.17
C GLU A 49 2.56 -46.39 -54.49
N ASP A 50 1.37 -46.79 -54.94
CA ASP A 50 1.17 -47.33 -56.28
C ASP A 50 1.34 -46.13 -57.24
N GLU A 51 2.60 -45.90 -57.61
CA GLU A 51 3.09 -44.76 -58.39
C GLU A 51 2.69 -44.77 -59.88
N GLU A 52 1.80 -45.65 -60.36
CA GLU A 52 1.78 -45.94 -61.80
C GLU A 52 0.45 -45.69 -62.57
N ASP A 53 -0.65 -45.25 -61.93
CA ASP A 53 -1.90 -44.91 -62.67
C ASP A 53 -2.70 -43.70 -62.10
N GLU A 54 -2.03 -42.72 -61.48
CA GLU A 54 -2.72 -41.57 -60.83
C GLU A 54 -2.67 -40.25 -61.61
N ASP A 55 -2.21 -40.26 -62.86
CA ASP A 55 -2.01 -39.05 -63.68
C ASP A 55 -3.31 -38.48 -64.29
N ASP A 56 -4.43 -39.20 -64.25
CA ASP A 56 -5.71 -38.77 -64.84
C ASP A 56 -6.80 -38.35 -63.83
N LEU A 57 -6.52 -38.36 -62.52
CA LEU A 57 -7.47 -37.89 -61.50
C LEU A 57 -7.22 -36.43 -61.11
N ILE A 58 -8.17 -35.54 -61.44
CA ILE A 58 -8.15 -34.14 -61.00
C ILE A 58 -8.33 -34.08 -59.47
N LYS A 59 -7.22 -33.96 -58.73
CA LYS A 59 -7.23 -33.77 -57.29
C LYS A 59 -7.77 -32.37 -56.95
N PRO A 60 -8.73 -32.23 -55.99
CA PRO A 60 -9.19 -30.93 -55.55
C PRO A 60 -8.03 -30.06 -55.06
N LYS A 61 -7.85 -28.89 -55.67
CA LYS A 61 -6.80 -27.95 -55.26
C LYS A 61 -7.06 -27.48 -53.83
N LYS A 62 -6.11 -27.73 -52.93
CA LYS A 62 -6.14 -27.20 -51.57
C LYS A 62 -6.03 -25.68 -51.64
N LEU A 63 -7.16 -25.00 -51.44
CA LEU A 63 -7.19 -23.54 -51.41
C LEU A 63 -6.44 -23.05 -50.17
N LEU A 64 -5.51 -22.13 -50.38
CA LEU A 64 -4.77 -21.52 -49.28
C LEU A 64 -5.70 -20.57 -48.53
N ASN A 65 -5.78 -20.75 -47.21
CA ASN A 65 -6.57 -19.88 -46.35
C ASN A 65 -6.00 -18.45 -46.43
N PRO A 66 -6.76 -17.43 -46.87
CA PRO A 66 -6.25 -16.07 -47.06
C PRO A 66 -5.61 -15.46 -45.79
N VAL A 67 -6.14 -15.79 -44.61
CA VAL A 67 -5.63 -15.35 -43.31
C VAL A 67 -4.28 -16.01 -43.00
N ARG A 68 -4.09 -17.26 -43.44
CA ARG A 68 -2.82 -17.98 -43.28
C ARG A 68 -1.83 -17.67 -44.41
N ALA A 69 -2.31 -17.32 -45.60
CA ALA A 69 -1.47 -16.94 -46.73
C ALA A 69 -0.81 -15.57 -46.53
N SER A 70 -1.46 -14.66 -45.79
CA SER A 70 -0.89 -13.35 -45.46
C SER A 70 0.02 -13.40 -44.23
N GLN A 71 1.33 -13.39 -44.46
CA GLN A 71 2.34 -13.35 -43.38
C GLN A 71 2.18 -12.11 -42.49
N SER A 72 1.90 -10.94 -43.09
CA SER A 72 1.68 -9.69 -42.37
C SER A 72 0.53 -9.80 -41.36
N HIS A 73 -0.56 -10.46 -41.73
CA HIS A 73 -1.70 -10.66 -40.83
C HIS A 73 -1.33 -11.57 -39.66
N GLN A 74 -0.62 -12.67 -39.93
CA GLN A 74 -0.14 -13.57 -38.88
C GLN A 74 0.85 -12.89 -37.93
N ASP A 75 1.72 -12.05 -38.47
CA ASP A 75 2.71 -11.29 -37.70
C ASP A 75 2.04 -10.29 -36.77
N LEU A 76 1.06 -9.54 -37.26
CA LEU A 76 0.24 -8.65 -36.45
C LEU A 76 -0.49 -9.43 -35.34
N HIS A 77 -1.11 -10.57 -35.65
CA HIS A 77 -1.79 -11.39 -34.65
C HIS A 77 -0.83 -11.85 -33.55
N ARG A 78 0.37 -12.30 -33.92
CA ARG A 78 1.41 -12.71 -32.97
C ARG A 78 1.88 -11.52 -32.12
N GLU A 79 2.06 -10.34 -32.71
CA GLU A 79 2.46 -9.13 -31.99
C GLU A 79 1.38 -8.66 -31.02
N LEU A 80 0.11 -8.67 -31.42
CA LEU A 80 -1.03 -8.34 -30.57
C LEU A 80 -1.12 -9.29 -29.36
N LEU A 81 -1.01 -10.61 -29.58
CA LEU A 81 -0.98 -11.56 -28.48
C LEU A 81 0.25 -11.36 -27.57
N SER A 82 1.40 -11.05 -28.16
CA SER A 82 2.64 -10.82 -27.42
C SER A 82 2.59 -9.54 -26.59
N SER A 83 1.98 -8.47 -27.10
CA SER A 83 1.82 -7.19 -26.39
C SER A 83 0.77 -7.28 -25.28
N CYS A 84 -0.34 -8.00 -25.50
CA CYS A 84 -1.31 -8.32 -24.45
C CYS A 84 -0.68 -9.18 -23.33
N LYS A 85 0.17 -10.14 -23.68
CA LYS A 85 0.78 -11.07 -22.72
C LYS A 85 2.00 -10.48 -21.98
N ARG A 86 2.75 -9.56 -22.61
CA ARG A 86 3.92 -8.88 -22.01
C ARG A 86 3.61 -7.49 -21.42
N GLY A 87 2.34 -7.10 -21.34
CA GLY A 87 1.93 -5.87 -20.64
C GLY A 87 2.23 -4.56 -21.39
N GLY A 88 2.37 -4.61 -22.73
CA GLY A 88 2.76 -3.47 -23.57
C GLY A 88 1.65 -2.47 -23.90
N VAL A 89 0.40 -2.76 -23.55
CA VAL A 89 -0.69 -1.77 -23.53
C VAL A 89 -1.35 -1.92 -22.17
N ARG A 90 -1.32 -0.85 -21.38
CA ARG A 90 -2.07 -0.73 -20.12
C ARG A 90 -3.58 -0.60 -20.44
N VAL A 91 -4.15 -1.59 -21.13
CA VAL A 91 -5.51 -2.01 -20.82
C VAL A 91 -5.35 -2.58 -19.43
N GLU A 92 -5.79 -1.84 -18.41
CA GLU A 92 -5.69 -2.30 -17.04
C GLU A 92 -6.24 -3.73 -16.97
N THR A 93 -5.36 -4.70 -16.72
CA THR A 93 -5.64 -6.14 -16.72
C THR A 93 -6.65 -6.55 -15.66
N LYS A 94 -7.06 -5.60 -14.83
CA LYS A 94 -8.14 -5.72 -13.87
C LYS A 94 -9.41 -5.17 -14.51
N PRO A 95 -10.48 -5.99 -14.61
CA PRO A 95 -11.77 -5.48 -15.06
C PRO A 95 -12.20 -4.30 -14.20
N GLU A 96 -12.97 -3.37 -14.77
CA GLU A 96 -13.39 -2.13 -14.11
C GLU A 96 -13.93 -2.37 -12.69
N LEU A 97 -14.78 -3.40 -12.53
CA LEU A 97 -15.32 -3.80 -11.23
C LEU A 97 -14.22 -4.09 -10.19
N HIS A 98 -13.15 -4.77 -10.58
CA HIS A 98 -12.04 -5.08 -9.68
C HIS A 98 -11.30 -3.81 -9.26
N ARG A 99 -11.08 -2.87 -10.18
CA ARG A 99 -10.49 -1.56 -9.87
C ARG A 99 -11.37 -0.77 -8.91
N VAL A 100 -12.69 -0.76 -9.14
CA VAL A 100 -13.67 -0.10 -8.27
C VAL A 100 -13.68 -0.73 -6.87
N LEU A 101 -13.65 -2.06 -6.77
CA LEU A 101 -13.59 -2.77 -5.49
C LEU A 101 -12.27 -2.49 -4.74
N GLU A 102 -11.14 -2.47 -5.44
CA GLU A 102 -9.84 -2.12 -4.84
C GLU A 102 -9.79 -0.67 -4.39
N SER A 103 -10.34 0.26 -5.19
CA SER A 103 -10.46 1.66 -4.78
C SER A 103 -11.32 1.78 -3.54
N ARG A 104 -12.50 1.15 -3.53
CA ARG A 104 -13.40 1.16 -2.37
C ARG A 104 -12.73 0.61 -1.12
N LYS A 105 -11.94 -0.47 -1.24
CA LYS A 105 -11.16 -1.02 -0.12
C LYS A 105 -10.09 -0.03 0.37
N ARG A 106 -9.33 0.59 -0.53
CA ARG A 106 -8.36 1.63 -0.18
C ARG A 106 -9.03 2.82 0.51
N ASP A 107 -10.14 3.29 -0.04
CA ASP A 107 -10.88 4.45 0.47
C ASP A 107 -11.46 4.18 1.86
N GLN A 108 -11.95 2.95 2.11
CA GLN A 108 -12.38 2.54 3.46
C GLN A 108 -11.22 2.54 4.46
N LEU A 109 -10.06 2.00 4.08
CA LEU A 109 -8.89 1.98 4.96
C LEU A 109 -8.41 3.40 5.28
N ILE A 110 -8.36 4.28 4.27
CA ILE A 110 -8.01 5.69 4.45
C ILE A 110 -9.02 6.37 5.37
N LYS A 111 -10.32 6.12 5.19
CA LYS A 111 -11.37 6.70 6.04
C LYS A 111 -11.25 6.24 7.50
N GLN A 112 -10.97 4.95 7.73
CA GLN A 112 -10.74 4.42 9.08
C GLN A 112 -9.50 5.05 9.72
N ARG A 113 -8.37 5.09 9.01
CA ARG A 113 -7.15 5.72 9.50
C ARG A 113 -7.35 7.20 9.82
N LYS A 114 -8.05 7.93 8.95
CA LYS A 114 -8.37 9.34 9.18
C LYS A 114 -9.28 9.52 10.41
N GLN A 115 -10.27 8.64 10.61
CA GLN A 115 -11.12 8.69 11.80
C GLN A 115 -10.32 8.39 13.07
N GLU A 116 -9.39 7.44 13.04
CA GLU A 116 -8.47 7.16 14.15
C GLU A 116 -7.55 8.35 14.41
N ASP A 117 -6.93 8.93 13.38
CA ASP A 117 -6.08 10.10 13.50
C ASP A 117 -6.85 11.33 13.99
N ASP A 118 -8.08 11.54 13.53
CA ASP A 118 -8.94 12.63 13.98
C ASP A 118 -9.45 12.37 15.40
N ALA A 119 -9.70 11.12 15.79
CA ALA A 119 -9.97 10.75 17.17
C ALA A 119 -8.73 11.02 18.03
N ARG A 120 -7.54 10.56 17.62
CA ARG A 120 -6.24 10.83 18.27
C ARG A 120 -5.91 12.32 18.33
N LYS A 121 -6.31 13.12 17.35
CA LYS A 121 -6.16 14.59 17.40
C LYS A 121 -7.19 15.24 18.31
N LYS A 122 -8.39 14.65 18.43
CA LYS A 122 -9.44 15.08 19.36
C LYS A 122 -9.21 14.58 20.79
N VAL A 123 -8.40 13.55 21.01
CA VAL A 123 -7.87 13.15 22.32
C VAL A 123 -6.36 13.45 22.35
N SER A 124 -5.88 14.58 22.88
CA SER A 124 -6.21 15.07 24.21
C SER A 124 -5.96 16.58 24.28
N PRO A 125 -6.91 17.39 24.80
CA PRO A 125 -6.65 18.79 25.14
C PRO A 125 -5.33 19.00 25.91
N LEU A 126 -4.91 17.98 26.69
CA LEU A 126 -3.62 17.94 27.38
C LEU A 126 -2.41 17.96 26.44
N GLU A 127 -2.44 17.27 25.30
CA GLU A 127 -1.31 17.23 24.36
C GLU A 127 -1.07 18.61 23.73
N ALA A 128 -2.14 19.32 23.40
CA ALA A 128 -2.07 20.71 22.92
C ALA A 128 -1.52 21.66 24.01
N GLU A 129 -1.94 21.47 25.26
CA GLU A 129 -1.43 22.23 26.42
C GLU A 129 0.06 21.95 26.66
N LEU A 130 0.50 20.69 26.59
CA LEU A 130 1.90 20.29 26.72
C LEU A 130 2.76 20.92 25.63
N LEU A 131 2.30 20.90 24.37
CA LEU A 131 3.02 21.54 23.27
C LEU A 131 3.14 23.07 23.48
N LYS A 132 2.08 23.73 23.94
CA LYS A 132 2.12 25.15 24.31
C LYS A 132 3.12 25.41 25.44
N ARG A 133 3.10 24.58 26.49
CA ARG A 133 4.04 24.71 27.62
C ARG A 133 5.49 24.51 27.18
N HIS A 134 5.73 23.52 26.31
CA HIS A 134 7.05 23.25 25.77
C HIS A 134 7.58 24.44 24.97
N ARG A 135 6.78 25.00 24.05
CA ARG A 135 7.13 26.22 23.30
C ARG A 135 7.44 27.40 24.22
N LYS A 136 6.64 27.60 25.28
CA LYS A 136 6.87 28.68 26.24
C LYS A 136 8.20 28.49 27.00
N LEU A 137 8.52 27.27 27.40
CA LEU A 137 9.78 26.97 28.07
C LEU A 137 10.99 27.20 27.15
N GLU A 138 10.90 26.76 25.90
CA GLU A 138 11.94 26.97 24.88
C GLU A 138 12.19 28.47 24.63
N GLU A 139 11.13 29.29 24.57
CA GLU A 139 11.25 30.73 24.43
C GLU A 139 11.93 31.39 25.65
N MET A 140 11.57 30.96 26.87
CA MET A 140 12.22 31.48 28.07
C MET A 140 13.69 31.06 28.16
N GLU A 141 14.02 29.81 27.84
CA GLU A 141 15.40 29.33 27.82
C GLU A 141 16.25 30.13 26.83
N LYS A 142 15.70 30.40 25.65
CA LYS A 142 16.37 31.26 24.65
C LYS A 142 16.57 32.68 25.15
N GLN A 143 15.59 33.25 25.85
CA GLN A 143 15.71 34.58 26.45
C GLN A 143 16.75 34.60 27.58
N GLU A 144 16.81 33.57 28.42
CA GLU A 144 17.80 33.42 29.48
C GLU A 144 19.21 33.28 28.91
N GLN A 145 19.40 32.44 27.89
CA GLN A 145 20.68 32.32 27.18
C GLN A 145 21.14 33.66 26.61
N LYS A 146 20.22 34.40 25.97
CA LYS A 146 20.52 35.74 25.44
C LYS A 146 20.88 36.73 26.54
N GLN A 147 20.15 36.71 27.66
CA GLN A 147 20.46 37.57 28.81
C GLN A 147 21.80 37.21 29.45
N GLN A 148 22.15 35.92 29.53
CA GLN A 148 23.47 35.48 30.01
C GLN A 148 24.57 35.96 29.07
N GLU A 149 24.40 35.82 27.75
CA GLU A 149 25.37 36.33 26.77
C GLU A 149 25.54 37.86 26.88
N GLU A 150 24.43 38.60 26.99
CA GLU A 150 24.44 40.05 27.21
C GLU A 150 25.12 40.41 28.55
N ASN A 151 24.92 39.62 29.61
CA ASN A 151 25.55 39.81 30.91
C ASN A 151 27.07 39.54 30.87
N LEU A 152 27.50 38.50 30.15
CA LEU A 152 28.92 38.21 29.92
C LEU A 152 29.60 39.32 29.11
N LYS A 153 28.86 39.94 28.18
CA LYS A 153 29.32 41.09 27.41
C LYS A 153 29.28 42.40 28.20
N ALA A 154 28.59 42.45 29.34
CA ALA A 154 28.43 43.66 30.12
C ALA A 154 29.74 44.07 30.83
N PRO A 155 30.04 45.38 30.93
CA PRO A 155 31.19 45.88 31.66
C PRO A 155 31.20 45.45 33.14
N GLU A 156 32.39 45.33 33.74
CA GLU A 156 32.57 44.82 35.10
C GLU A 156 31.76 45.56 36.16
N PHE A 157 31.74 46.88 36.14
CA PHE A 157 31.00 47.68 37.11
C PHE A 157 29.49 47.42 37.10
N VAL A 158 28.92 46.96 35.97
CA VAL A 158 27.50 46.56 35.87
C VAL A 158 27.26 45.24 36.59
N LYS A 159 28.19 44.27 36.45
CA LYS A 159 28.12 42.97 37.14
C LYS A 159 28.17 43.13 38.67
N VAL A 160 29.00 44.05 39.18
CA VAL A 160 29.13 44.28 40.62
C VAL A 160 27.95 45.09 41.21
N LYS A 161 27.16 45.79 40.38
CA LYS A 161 26.04 46.63 40.82
C LYS A 161 24.94 45.87 41.57
N GLU A 162 24.60 44.65 41.15
CA GLU A 162 23.59 43.85 41.86
C GLU A 162 24.09 43.40 43.22
N ASN A 163 25.34 42.97 43.32
CA ASN A 163 25.96 42.57 44.59
C ASN A 163 25.99 43.75 45.57
N LEU A 164 26.36 44.94 45.09
CA LEU A 164 26.30 46.18 45.88
C LEU A 164 24.87 46.50 46.33
N ARG A 165 23.86 46.29 45.46
CA ARG A 165 22.44 46.53 45.80
C ARG A 165 21.92 45.53 46.84
N ARG A 166 22.39 44.27 46.80
CA ARG A 166 22.00 43.22 47.75
C ARG A 166 22.65 43.41 49.13
N THR A 167 23.85 44.01 49.19
CA THR A 167 24.58 44.26 50.44
C THR A 167 24.41 45.67 50.99
N SER A 168 23.90 46.63 50.20
CA SER A 168 23.54 47.95 50.71
C SER A 168 22.28 47.84 51.58
N PHE A 169 22.46 47.82 52.89
CA PHE A 169 21.36 48.06 53.82
C PHE A 169 20.80 49.47 53.58
N PRO A 170 19.48 49.68 53.58
CA PRO A 170 18.94 51.02 53.57
C PRO A 170 19.24 51.66 54.92
N SER A 171 20.32 52.44 55.01
CA SER A 171 20.53 53.36 56.13
C SER A 171 19.44 54.42 56.06
N LYS A 172 18.30 54.15 56.70
CA LYS A 172 17.33 55.19 57.02
C LYS A 172 17.83 55.94 58.25
N GLU A 173 17.92 57.25 58.05
CA GLU A 173 17.75 58.32 59.03
C GLU A 173 18.91 58.59 60.02
N GLU A 174 19.67 59.63 59.69
CA GLU A 174 20.14 60.60 60.69
C GLU A 174 19.63 62.00 60.27
N LYS A 175 19.23 62.79 61.29
CA LYS A 175 18.84 64.23 61.30
C LYS A 175 17.35 64.55 61.07
N ASP A 176 16.69 65.40 61.87
CA ASP A 176 17.18 66.47 62.75
C ASP A 176 16.23 66.72 63.94
N VAL A 177 16.76 67.47 64.91
CA VAL A 177 16.23 67.88 66.23
C VAL A 177 14.96 68.73 66.14
#